data_AF-A0A8B3LM84-F1
#
_entry.id   AF-A0A8B3LM84-F1
#
_cell.length_a   1.000
_cell.length_b   1.000
_cell.length_c   1.000
_cell.angle_alpha   90.00
_cell.angle_beta   90.00
_cell.angle_gamma   90.00
#
_symmetry.space_group_name_H-M   'P 1'
#
loop_
_entity.id
_entity.type
_entity.pdbx_description
1 polymer ?
#
loop_
_entity_poly.entity_id
_entity_poly.type
_entity_poly.pdbx_seq_one_letter_code
_entity_poly.pdbx_strand_id
1 'polypeptide(L)'
;MEGDTKTCPECAETVQRDARICRFCRHDFAGNATRGPPDAPAKKALSKWFIIPALAVLVWVGLHKGGNQAEAPKVAGADICKGWNGQQVLDQARDAGIIRDIRRSSIGAINGAFVEVVTARWTLVGTKIHVGIAMAAYCQVAAADGTGVAMVKGSLEEDLGSVVDGNWMR
;
A
#
# COMPACT_ATOMS: atom_id res chain seq x y z
N MET A 1 29.33 -27.66 2.80
CA MET A 1 28.53 -27.18 1.65
C MET A 1 28.40 -25.69 1.87
N GLU A 2 29.43 -24.94 1.47
CA GLU A 2 29.58 -23.54 1.86
C GLU A 2 29.21 -22.61 0.70
N GLY A 3 28.33 -21.67 1.03
CA GLY A 3 28.16 -20.41 0.32
C GLY A 3 27.06 -20.45 -0.72
N ASP A 4 25.82 -20.22 -0.31
CA ASP A 4 24.71 -19.80 -1.18
C ASP A 4 24.14 -18.44 -0.76
N THR A 5 24.96 -17.64 -0.08
CA THR A 5 24.60 -16.32 0.39
C THR A 5 25.58 -15.26 -0.10
N LYS A 6 25.08 -14.04 -0.24
CA LYS A 6 25.84 -12.82 -0.56
C LYS A 6 25.43 -11.71 0.42
N THR A 7 26.29 -10.74 0.64
CA THR A 7 26.01 -9.60 1.52
C THR A 7 25.44 -8.43 0.72
N CYS A 8 24.39 -7.79 1.23
CA CYS A 8 23.82 -6.60 0.61
C CYS A 8 24.76 -5.39 0.78
N PRO A 9 25.10 -4.63 -0.28
CA PRO A 9 26.00 -3.48 -0.16
C PRO A 9 25.37 -2.29 0.58
N GLU A 10 24.04 -2.19 0.61
CA GLU A 10 23.33 -1.07 1.25
C GLU A 10 23.13 -1.26 2.75
N CYS A 11 22.83 -2.48 3.20
CA CYS A 11 22.47 -2.75 4.59
C CYS A 11 23.34 -3.78 5.29
N ALA A 12 24.39 -4.30 4.64
CA ALA A 12 25.32 -5.32 5.16
C ALA A 12 24.68 -6.65 5.62
N GLU A 13 23.40 -6.86 5.32
CA GLU A 13 22.69 -8.10 5.68
C GLU A 13 23.00 -9.24 4.71
N THR A 14 22.93 -10.47 5.23
CA THR A 14 23.16 -11.69 4.44
C THR A 14 21.88 -12.11 3.71
N VAL A 15 21.94 -12.20 2.39
CA VAL A 15 20.84 -12.60 1.51
C VAL A 15 21.21 -13.82 0.67
N GLN A 16 20.23 -14.52 0.11
CA GLN A 16 20.49 -15.62 -0.82
C GLN A 16 21.22 -15.11 -2.06
N ARG A 17 22.13 -15.91 -2.62
CA ARG A 17 22.97 -15.51 -3.75
C ARG A 17 22.14 -15.16 -4.99
N ASP A 18 21.06 -15.88 -5.23
CA ASP A 18 20.11 -15.70 -6.34
C ASP A 18 19.04 -14.63 -6.08
N ALA A 19 19.02 -14.01 -4.90
CA ALA A 19 18.09 -12.94 -4.58
C ALA A 19 18.29 -11.74 -5.53
N ARG A 20 17.22 -11.37 -6.23
CA ARG A 20 17.18 -10.17 -7.09
C ARG A 20 17.01 -8.89 -6.30
N ILE A 21 16.34 -8.96 -5.16
CA ILE A 21 16.06 -7.82 -4.29
C ILE A 21 16.44 -8.17 -2.84
N CYS A 22 17.07 -7.25 -2.12
CA CYS A 22 17.35 -7.41 -0.70
C CYS A 22 16.04 -7.36 0.12
N ARG A 23 15.76 -8.40 0.93
CA ARG A 23 14.53 -8.44 1.75
C ARG A 23 14.48 -7.36 2.84
N PHE A 24 15.63 -6.82 3.24
CA PHE A 24 15.77 -5.92 4.38
C PHE A 24 15.66 -4.44 3.96
N CYS A 25 16.46 -4.02 2.97
CA CYS A 25 16.49 -2.63 2.50
C CYS A 25 15.86 -2.41 1.11
N ARG A 26 15.36 -3.47 0.46
CA ARG A 26 14.80 -3.44 -0.91
C ARG A 26 15.77 -3.00 -2.02
N HIS A 27 17.09 -3.04 -1.77
CA HIS A 27 18.08 -2.82 -2.82
C HIS A 27 17.94 -3.82 -3.97
N ASP A 28 17.91 -3.32 -5.21
CA ASP A 28 17.85 -4.12 -6.42
C ASP A 28 19.26 -4.51 -6.89
N PHE A 29 19.57 -5.80 -6.84
CA PHE A 29 20.87 -6.33 -7.29
C PHE A 29 20.97 -6.44 -8.81
N ALA A 30 19.86 -6.25 -9.56
CA ALA A 30 19.81 -6.36 -11.02
C ALA A 30 20.15 -5.04 -11.75
N GLY A 31 20.59 -4.02 -11.02
CA GLY A 31 20.76 -2.65 -11.49
C GLY A 31 21.87 -2.37 -12.50
N ASN A 32 22.26 -3.30 -13.39
CA ASN A 32 23.13 -3.04 -14.55
C ASN A 32 23.03 -4.11 -15.67
N ALA A 33 21.88 -4.77 -15.84
CA ALA A 33 21.60 -5.48 -17.08
C ALA A 33 20.80 -4.55 -18.00
N THR A 34 21.49 -3.90 -18.93
CA THR A 34 20.91 -3.34 -20.15
C THR A 34 19.79 -4.26 -20.62
N ARG A 35 18.54 -3.77 -20.61
CA ARG A 35 17.41 -4.49 -21.21
C ARG A 35 17.64 -4.53 -22.72
N GLY A 36 18.49 -5.45 -23.16
CA GLY A 36 18.39 -5.99 -24.50
C GLY A 36 17.00 -6.66 -24.60
N PRO A 37 16.21 -6.38 -25.64
CA PRO A 37 14.99 -7.14 -25.86
C PRO A 37 15.33 -8.63 -25.93
N PRO A 38 14.57 -9.52 -25.27
CA PRO A 38 14.84 -10.94 -25.33
C PRO A 38 14.76 -11.43 -26.78
N ASP A 39 15.84 -12.08 -27.23
CA ASP A 39 15.89 -12.78 -28.50
C ASP A 39 14.67 -13.71 -28.64
N ALA A 40 13.89 -13.48 -29.68
CA ALA A 40 12.74 -14.28 -30.00
C ALA A 40 13.17 -15.75 -30.25
N PRO A 41 12.58 -16.75 -29.56
CA PRO A 41 12.88 -18.13 -29.86
C PRO A 41 12.44 -18.49 -31.29
N ALA A 42 13.39 -19.05 -32.04
CA ALA A 42 13.21 -19.51 -33.41
C ALA A 42 11.98 -20.43 -33.54
N LYS A 43 11.05 -20.04 -34.41
CA LYS A 43 9.81 -20.77 -34.67
C LYS A 43 10.15 -22.06 -35.43
N LYS A 44 10.16 -23.20 -34.75
CA LYS A 44 10.10 -24.51 -35.42
C LYS A 44 8.70 -24.68 -36.02
N ALA A 45 8.66 -25.07 -37.29
CA ALA A 45 7.45 -25.26 -38.07
C ALA A 45 6.51 -26.25 -37.37
N LEU A 46 5.44 -25.72 -36.78
CA LEU A 46 4.42 -26.50 -36.10
C LEU A 46 3.52 -27.19 -37.14
N SER A 47 3.53 -28.52 -37.10
CA SER A 47 2.65 -29.41 -37.86
C SER A 47 1.18 -29.06 -37.64
N LYS A 48 0.44 -28.89 -38.74
CA LYS A 48 -0.98 -28.48 -38.80
C LYS A 48 -1.99 -29.51 -38.24
N TRP A 49 -1.54 -30.64 -37.67
CA TRP A 49 -2.42 -31.76 -37.34
C TRP A 49 -3.02 -31.72 -35.92
N PHE A 50 -2.52 -30.87 -35.02
CA PHE A 50 -2.96 -30.86 -33.61
C PHE A 50 -3.80 -29.63 -33.18
N ILE A 51 -4.13 -28.70 -34.09
CA ILE A 51 -4.75 -27.40 -33.70
C ILE A 51 -6.27 -27.47 -33.50
N ILE A 52 -6.97 -28.44 -34.09
CA ILE A 52 -8.45 -28.44 -34.12
C ILE A 52 -9.10 -28.81 -32.77
N PRO A 53 -8.65 -29.81 -31.99
CA PRO A 53 -9.32 -30.14 -30.72
C PRO A 53 -8.96 -29.17 -29.57
N ALA A 54 -7.79 -28.53 -29.61
CA ALA A 54 -7.35 -27.61 -28.55
C ALA A 54 -8.12 -26.27 -28.56
N LEU A 55 -8.52 -25.78 -29.74
CA LEU A 55 -9.32 -24.56 -29.85
C LEU A 55 -10.76 -24.74 -29.33
N ALA A 56 -11.36 -25.92 -29.52
CA ALA A 56 -12.72 -26.20 -29.02
C ALA A 56 -12.77 -26.19 -27.48
N VAL A 57 -11.74 -26.70 -26.80
CA VAL A 57 -11.65 -26.68 -25.32
C VAL A 57 -11.43 -25.26 -24.80
N LEU A 58 -10.61 -24.44 -25.46
CA LEU A 58 -10.37 -23.05 -25.04
C LEU A 58 -11.62 -22.16 -25.19
N VAL A 59 -12.45 -22.38 -26.21
CA VAL A 59 -13.72 -21.65 -26.36
C VAL A 59 -14.73 -22.05 -25.28
N TRP A 60 -14.77 -23.33 -24.89
CA TRP A 60 -15.69 -23.78 -23.83
C TRP A 60 -15.26 -23.31 -22.43
N VAL A 61 -13.96 -23.32 -22.11
CA VAL A 61 -13.44 -22.78 -20.84
C VAL A 61 -13.55 -21.25 -20.77
N GLY A 62 -13.42 -20.54 -21.89
CA GLY A 62 -13.53 -19.08 -21.95
C GLY A 62 -14.95 -18.54 -21.73
N LEU A 63 -15.99 -19.27 -22.14
CA LEU A 63 -17.39 -18.80 -22.04
C LEU A 63 -18.03 -19.02 -20.66
N HIS A 64 -17.57 -20.01 -19.88
CA HIS A 64 -18.17 -20.32 -18.57
C HIS A 64 -17.49 -19.65 -17.37
N LYS A 65 -16.35 -19.00 -17.57
CA LYS A 65 -15.68 -18.26 -16.49
C LYS A 65 -16.26 -16.85 -16.40
N GLY A 66 -17.53 -16.79 -15.97
CA GLY A 66 -18.16 -15.55 -15.53
C GLY A 66 -17.22 -14.83 -14.59
N GLY A 67 -16.75 -13.67 -15.03
CA GLY A 67 -15.88 -12.83 -14.25
C GLY A 67 -16.61 -12.44 -12.97
N ASN A 68 -16.15 -12.98 -11.84
CA ASN A 68 -16.47 -12.42 -10.54
C ASN A 68 -15.88 -11.01 -10.54
N GLN A 69 -16.70 -10.02 -10.93
CA GLN A 69 -16.35 -8.63 -10.69
C GLN A 69 -16.17 -8.51 -9.19
N ALA A 70 -14.94 -8.24 -8.75
CA ALA A 70 -14.68 -7.88 -7.38
C ALA A 70 -15.56 -6.67 -7.09
N GLU A 71 -16.58 -6.87 -6.25
CA GLU A 71 -17.47 -5.82 -5.80
C GLU A 71 -16.60 -4.66 -5.33
N ALA A 72 -16.81 -3.46 -5.89
CA ALA A 72 -16.03 -2.29 -5.52
C ALA A 72 -16.07 -2.16 -3.99
N PRO A 73 -14.91 -1.95 -3.32
CA PRO A 73 -14.88 -1.88 -1.87
C PRO A 73 -15.88 -0.82 -1.43
N LYS A 74 -16.81 -1.23 -0.56
CA LYS A 74 -17.83 -0.35 -0.03
C LYS A 74 -17.10 0.78 0.69
N VAL A 75 -17.19 1.99 0.14
CA VAL A 75 -16.65 3.19 0.76
C VAL A 75 -17.29 3.30 2.15
N ALA A 76 -16.46 3.43 3.18
CA ALA A 76 -16.96 3.64 4.52
C ALA A 76 -17.60 5.04 4.52
N GLY A 77 -18.94 5.09 4.52
CA GLY A 77 -19.67 6.35 4.49
C GLY A 77 -19.28 7.25 5.67
N ALA A 78 -19.52 8.56 5.53
CA ALA A 78 -19.28 9.57 6.57
C ALA A 78 -19.97 9.27 7.91
N ASP A 79 -20.87 8.28 7.95
CA ASP A 79 -21.49 7.75 9.17
C ASP A 79 -20.47 7.28 10.21
N ILE A 80 -19.25 6.88 9.81
CA ILE A 80 -18.17 6.57 10.75
C ILE A 80 -17.78 7.76 11.65
N CYS A 81 -18.02 8.99 11.19
CA CYS A 81 -17.76 10.20 11.94
C CYS A 81 -18.97 10.62 12.79
N LYS A 82 -20.16 10.06 12.57
CA LYS A 82 -21.36 10.38 13.35
C LYS A 82 -21.31 9.67 14.70
N GLY A 83 -21.36 10.44 15.78
CA GLY A 83 -21.36 9.90 17.15
C GLY A 83 -19.96 9.64 17.72
N TRP A 84 -18.90 9.92 16.97
CA TRP A 84 -17.53 9.81 17.44
C TRP A 84 -16.89 11.18 17.67
N ASN A 85 -16.34 11.39 18.86
CA ASN A 85 -15.61 12.63 19.17
C ASN A 85 -14.14 12.51 18.74
N GLY A 86 -13.88 12.71 17.45
CA GLY A 86 -12.52 12.71 16.91
C GLY A 86 -11.63 13.78 17.53
N GLN A 87 -12.18 14.94 17.89
CA GLN A 87 -11.42 16.03 18.50
C GLN A 87 -10.79 15.60 19.83
N GLN A 88 -11.55 14.93 20.69
CA GLN A 88 -11.05 14.42 21.97
C GLN A 88 -9.88 13.44 21.79
N VAL A 89 -9.92 12.59 20.75
CA VAL A 89 -8.83 11.64 20.45
C VAL A 89 -7.55 12.38 20.06
N LEU A 90 -7.68 13.42 19.23
CA LEU A 90 -6.55 14.22 18.78
C LEU A 90 -5.95 15.05 19.91
N ASP A 91 -6.80 15.64 20.76
CA ASP A 91 -6.36 16.39 21.94
C ASP A 91 -5.63 15.47 22.91
N GLN A 92 -6.17 14.29 23.22
CA GLN A 92 -5.51 13.31 24.08
C GLN A 92 -4.16 12.85 23.50
N ALA A 93 -4.07 12.64 22.19
CA ALA A 93 -2.83 12.22 21.53
C ALA A 93 -1.79 13.35 21.49
N ARG A 94 -2.23 14.61 21.39
CA ARG A 94 -1.36 15.80 21.50
C ARG A 94 -0.84 15.95 22.93
N ASP A 95 -1.71 15.83 23.94
CA ASP A 95 -1.34 15.90 25.36
C ASP A 95 -0.36 14.77 25.76
N ALA A 96 -0.50 13.60 25.15
CA ALA A 96 0.43 12.47 25.30
C ALA A 96 1.76 12.66 24.54
N GLY A 97 1.93 13.76 23.80
CA GLY A 97 3.13 14.04 23.01
C GLY A 97 3.31 13.13 21.80
N ILE A 98 2.25 12.47 21.34
CA ILE A 98 2.27 11.62 20.13
C ILE A 98 2.14 12.50 18.89
N ILE A 99 1.21 13.47 18.90
CA ILE A 99 0.99 14.40 17.79
C ILE A 99 1.76 15.70 18.05
N ARG A 100 2.55 16.14 17.07
CA ARG A 100 3.18 17.46 17.06
C ARG A 100 2.26 18.51 16.45
N ASP A 101 1.68 18.21 15.29
CA ASP A 101 0.92 19.18 14.50
C ASP A 101 -0.17 18.49 13.68
N ILE A 102 -1.22 19.27 13.34
CA ILE A 102 -2.30 18.84 12.44
C ILE A 102 -2.58 19.98 11.48
N ARG A 103 -2.31 19.77 10.20
CA ARG A 103 -2.51 20.77 9.14
C ARG A 103 -3.62 20.34 8.21
N ARG A 104 -4.59 21.22 7.96
CA ARG A 104 -5.54 21.01 6.87
C ARG A 104 -4.85 21.36 5.54
N SER A 105 -5.10 20.54 4.53
CA SER A 105 -4.57 20.73 3.19
C SER A 105 -5.64 20.34 2.19
N SER A 106 -5.67 20.98 1.03
CA SER A 106 -6.49 20.54 -0.10
C SER A 106 -5.59 19.77 -1.07
N ILE A 107 -5.91 18.51 -1.35
CA ILE A 107 -5.19 17.68 -2.32
C ILE A 107 -6.03 17.67 -3.60
N GLY A 108 -5.78 18.64 -4.48
CA GLY A 108 -6.63 18.87 -5.65
C GLY A 108 -8.04 19.30 -5.23
N ALA A 109 -9.06 18.54 -5.63
CA ALA A 109 -10.46 18.79 -5.28
C ALA A 109 -10.88 18.13 -3.94
N ILE A 110 -9.99 17.40 -3.27
CA ILE A 110 -10.32 16.61 -2.08
C ILE A 110 -9.82 17.32 -0.82
N ASN A 111 -10.65 17.33 0.22
CA ASN A 111 -10.27 17.82 1.55
C ASN A 111 -9.30 16.85 2.24
N GLY A 112 -8.20 17.37 2.75
CA GLY A 112 -7.10 16.61 3.32
C GLY A 112 -6.68 17.09 4.71
N ALA A 113 -6.18 16.17 5.53
CA ALA A 113 -5.50 16.45 6.79
C ALA A 113 -4.11 15.82 6.79
N PHE A 114 -3.14 16.51 7.36
CA PHE A 114 -1.80 16.01 7.60
C PHE A 114 -1.53 16.01 9.10
N VAL A 115 -1.29 14.83 9.66
CA VAL A 115 -0.97 14.64 11.07
C VAL A 115 0.51 14.35 11.19
N GLU A 116 1.23 15.26 11.83
CA GLU A 116 2.65 15.07 12.15
C GLU A 116 2.76 14.42 13.53
N VAL A 117 3.40 13.25 13.61
CA VAL A 117 3.58 12.51 14.86
C VAL A 117 5.04 12.35 15.23
N VAL A 118 5.32 12.26 16.54
CA VAL A 118 6.65 11.91 17.05
C VAL A 118 6.86 10.41 16.86
N THR A 119 7.75 10.01 15.94
CA THR A 119 7.96 8.61 15.55
C THR A 119 8.25 7.72 16.75
N ALA A 120 9.12 8.16 17.66
CA ALA A 120 9.50 7.40 18.85
C ALA A 120 8.31 7.14 19.81
N ARG A 121 7.32 8.03 19.85
CA ARG A 121 6.09 7.82 20.65
C ARG A 121 5.07 6.99 19.89
N TRP A 122 4.98 7.21 18.58
CA TRP A 122 4.12 6.45 17.70
C TRP A 122 4.42 4.94 17.73
N THR A 123 5.68 4.53 17.68
CA THR A 123 6.05 3.10 17.71
C THR A 123 5.71 2.40 19.03
N LEU A 124 5.54 3.16 20.11
CA LEU A 124 5.24 2.63 21.43
C LEU A 124 3.73 2.45 21.69
N VAL A 125 2.87 3.04 20.87
CA VAL A 125 1.42 2.90 21.02
C VAL A 125 0.86 1.78 20.13
N GLY A 126 -0.24 1.17 20.58
CA GLY A 126 -0.85 0.05 19.86
C GLY A 126 -1.62 0.48 18.60
N THR A 127 -1.84 -0.47 17.69
CA THR A 127 -2.52 -0.26 16.40
C THR A 127 -3.89 0.42 16.51
N LYS A 128 -4.65 0.15 17.59
CA LYS A 128 -5.95 0.82 17.82
C LYS A 128 -5.80 2.33 17.97
N ILE A 129 -4.73 2.79 18.63
CA ILE A 129 -4.44 4.23 18.80
C ILE A 129 -3.98 4.82 17.48
N HIS A 130 -3.16 4.10 16.70
CA HIS A 130 -2.74 4.54 15.35
C HIS A 130 -3.94 4.83 14.45
N VAL A 131 -4.83 3.85 14.33
CA VAL A 131 -6.03 3.95 13.50
C VAL A 131 -6.97 5.03 14.05
N GLY A 132 -7.12 5.12 15.38
CA GLY A 132 -7.95 6.15 16.03
C GLY A 132 -7.49 7.57 15.72
N ILE A 133 -6.18 7.86 15.81
CA ILE A 133 -5.63 9.17 15.47
C ILE A 133 -5.89 9.51 14.00
N ALA A 134 -5.63 8.56 13.10
CA ALA A 134 -5.78 8.78 11.68
C ALA A 134 -7.25 9.00 11.27
N MET A 135 -8.16 8.18 11.79
CA MET A 135 -9.59 8.34 11.58
C MET A 135 -10.09 9.67 12.13
N ALA A 136 -9.52 10.14 13.25
CA ALA A 136 -10.00 11.34 13.91
C ALA A 136 -9.63 12.57 13.07
N ALA A 137 -8.42 12.57 12.53
CA ALA A 137 -7.99 13.58 11.57
C ALA A 137 -8.81 13.54 10.28
N TYR A 138 -9.15 12.35 9.78
CA TYR A 138 -10.05 12.20 8.62
C TYR A 138 -11.42 12.83 8.90
N CYS A 139 -12.03 12.56 10.05
CA CYS A 139 -13.33 13.14 10.41
C CYS A 139 -13.33 14.66 10.57
N GLN A 140 -12.17 15.32 10.70
CA GLN A 140 -12.09 16.78 10.69
C GLN A 140 -12.23 17.40 9.28
N VAL A 141 -11.98 16.61 8.23
CA VAL A 141 -11.88 17.10 6.85
C VAL A 141 -12.80 16.37 5.88
N ALA A 142 -13.34 15.21 6.26
CA ALA A 142 -14.27 14.45 5.45
C ALA A 142 -15.51 15.29 5.09
N ALA A 143 -15.87 15.27 3.81
CA ALA A 143 -17.11 15.87 3.33
C ALA A 143 -18.33 15.04 3.73
N ALA A 144 -19.52 15.62 3.56
CA ALA A 144 -20.78 14.96 3.93
C ALA A 144 -21.04 13.66 3.15
N ASP A 145 -20.48 13.54 1.95
CA ASP A 145 -20.54 12.33 1.11
C ASP A 145 -19.50 11.25 1.50
N GLY A 146 -18.65 11.52 2.49
CA GLY A 146 -17.59 10.62 2.93
C GLY A 146 -16.32 10.72 2.10
N THR A 147 -16.17 11.74 1.26
CA THR A 147 -14.90 11.98 0.55
C THR A 147 -13.91 12.73 1.44
N GLY A 148 -12.67 12.26 1.49
CA GLY A 148 -11.63 12.95 2.26
C GLY A 148 -10.39 12.09 2.48
N VAL A 149 -9.30 12.75 2.87
CA VAL A 149 -8.03 12.07 3.12
C VAL A 149 -7.40 12.56 4.42
N ALA A 150 -6.82 11.66 5.21
CA ALA A 150 -5.88 12.02 6.26
C ALA A 150 -4.57 11.26 6.07
N MET A 151 -3.44 11.95 6.13
CA MET A 151 -2.10 11.37 6.04
C MET A 151 -1.41 11.50 7.40
N VAL A 152 -0.81 10.43 7.88
CA VAL A 152 0.00 10.44 9.10
C VAL A 152 1.47 10.34 8.71
N LYS A 153 2.23 11.40 8.99
CA LYS A 153 3.68 11.41 8.78
C LYS A 153 4.42 11.44 10.11
N GLY A 154 5.51 10.69 10.16
CA GLY A 154 6.41 10.76 11.30
C GLY A 154 7.27 12.03 11.30
N SER A 155 7.97 12.22 12.40
CA SER A 155 8.87 13.35 12.60
C SER A 155 10.10 13.33 11.68
N LEU A 156 10.34 12.22 10.98
CA LEU A 156 11.37 12.06 9.96
C LEU A 156 10.76 12.05 8.54
N GLU A 157 9.55 12.59 8.39
CA GLU A 157 8.77 12.64 7.14
C GLU A 157 8.37 11.27 6.55
N GLU A 158 8.54 10.20 7.31
CA GLU A 158 8.16 8.86 6.88
C GLU A 158 6.65 8.70 6.78
N ASP A 159 6.19 7.89 5.83
CA ASP A 159 4.78 7.54 5.71
C ASP A 159 4.41 6.46 6.72
N LEU A 160 3.53 6.81 7.66
CA LEU A 160 3.09 5.89 8.73
C LEU A 160 1.70 5.30 8.45
N GLY A 161 1.04 5.81 7.40
CA GLY A 161 -0.27 5.38 6.94
C GLY A 161 -1.20 6.56 6.66
N SER A 162 -2.34 6.24 6.07
CA SER A 162 -3.34 7.21 5.64
C SER A 162 -4.74 6.66 5.80
N VAL A 163 -5.72 7.57 5.77
CA VAL A 163 -7.13 7.25 5.63
C VAL A 163 -7.60 7.84 4.32
N VAL A 164 -8.21 7.00 3.48
CA VAL A 164 -8.82 7.43 2.22
C VAL A 164 -10.27 6.99 2.25
N ASP A 165 -11.19 7.96 2.19
CA ASP A 165 -12.64 7.75 2.22
C ASP A 165 -13.06 6.77 3.34
N GLY A 166 -12.55 7.02 4.54
CA GLY A 166 -12.83 6.27 5.77
C GLY A 166 -12.06 4.95 5.93
N ASN A 167 -11.21 4.56 4.97
CA ASN A 167 -10.44 3.32 5.02
C ASN A 167 -8.98 3.57 5.41
N TRP A 168 -8.53 2.93 6.48
CA TRP A 168 -7.12 2.98 6.89
C TRP A 168 -6.24 2.16 5.94
N MET A 169 -5.17 2.78 5.45
CA MET A 169 -4.17 2.21 4.56
C MET A 169 -2.79 2.40 5.19
N ARG A 170 -2.05 1.31 5.40
CA ARG A 170 -0.69 1.34 5.95
C ARG A 170 0.26 0.57 5.05
#